data_AF-A0A315APX9-F1
#
_entry.id   AF-A0A315APX9-F1
#
_cell.length_a   1.000
_cell.length_b   1.000
_cell.length_c   1.000
_cell.angle_alpha   90.00
_cell.angle_beta   90.00
_cell.angle_gamma   90.00
#
_symmetry.space_group_name_H-M   'P 1'
#
loop_
_entity.id
_entity.type
_entity.pdbx_description
1 polymer ?
#
loop_
_entity_poly.entity_id
_entity_poly.type
_entity_poly.pdbx_seq_one_letter_code
_entity_poly.pdbx_strand_id
1 'polypeptide(L)'
;MTPKKPPTVGRVIRASRPGVSRPSPQRIVKAASLRKYFQCAQARIDELIADGQREGLPCPSVADWARKEGLNRSAPYRWAKSHDFSAALEFARKVQRDLNELALRKGLKFTLMDQP
;
A
#
# COMPACT_ATOMS: atom_id res chain seq x y z
N MET A 1 -28.84 8.94 62.00
CA MET A 1 -27.76 9.53 61.20
C MET A 1 -27.00 8.41 60.52
N THR A 2 -27.17 8.22 59.20
CA THR A 2 -26.54 7.18 58.40
C THR A 2 -25.50 7.80 57.46
N PRO A 3 -24.29 7.22 57.28
CA PRO A 3 -23.26 7.81 56.45
C PRO A 3 -23.55 7.63 54.96
N LYS A 4 -23.37 8.71 54.20
CA LYS A 4 -23.56 8.78 52.74
C LYS A 4 -22.43 8.03 52.00
N LYS A 5 -22.80 7.09 51.12
CA LYS A 5 -21.92 6.52 50.08
C LYS A 5 -21.49 7.60 49.07
N PRO A 6 -20.28 7.55 48.51
CA PRO A 6 -19.89 8.40 47.38
C PRO A 6 -20.49 7.86 46.06
N PRO A 7 -20.90 8.71 45.11
CA PRO A 7 -21.31 8.24 43.79
C PRO A 7 -20.09 7.89 42.92
N THR A 8 -20.21 6.71 42.31
CA THR A 8 -19.35 6.07 41.32
C THR A 8 -19.02 6.97 40.14
N VAL A 9 -17.75 6.94 39.74
CA VAL A 9 -17.16 7.60 38.57
C VAL A 9 -18.02 7.39 37.31
N GLY A 10 -18.71 8.45 36.91
CA GLY A 10 -19.45 8.55 35.66
C GLY A 10 -18.49 8.61 34.47
N ARG A 11 -18.19 7.44 33.92
CA ARG A 11 -17.86 7.14 32.52
C ARG A 11 -17.86 8.36 31.59
N VAL A 12 -16.67 8.78 31.18
CA VAL A 12 -16.45 9.83 30.17
C VAL A 12 -17.17 9.45 28.87
N ILE A 13 -18.28 10.12 28.58
CA ILE A 13 -18.95 10.02 27.27
C ILE A 13 -18.05 10.76 26.28
N ARG A 14 -17.15 10.01 25.64
CA ARG A 14 -16.32 10.54 24.56
C ARG A 14 -17.20 10.70 23.33
N ALA A 15 -17.58 11.95 23.05
CA ALA A 15 -18.36 12.35 21.90
C ALA A 15 -17.79 11.74 20.60
N SER A 16 -18.62 10.99 19.90
CA SER A 16 -18.44 10.64 18.51
C SER A 16 -18.40 11.93 17.67
N ARG A 17 -17.22 12.32 17.20
CA ARG A 17 -17.04 13.29 16.11
C ARG A 17 -16.41 12.59 14.89
N PRO A 18 -16.76 13.01 13.66
CA PRO A 18 -16.67 12.17 12.47
C PRO A 18 -15.26 12.20 11.86
N GLY A 19 -14.80 11.04 11.38
CA GLY A 19 -14.19 11.01 10.04
C GLY A 19 -12.73 11.44 9.86
N VAL A 20 -11.85 11.36 10.85
CA VAL A 20 -10.42 11.12 10.56
C VAL A 20 -9.96 10.07 11.55
N SER A 21 -10.17 8.80 11.20
CA SER A 21 -9.51 7.72 11.92
C SER A 21 -8.02 7.96 11.78
N ARG A 22 -7.38 8.47 12.84
CA ARG A 22 -5.92 8.55 12.98
C ARG A 22 -5.39 7.22 12.42
N PRO A 23 -4.62 7.23 11.32
CA PRO A 23 -4.30 5.98 10.65
C PRO A 23 -3.62 5.10 11.69
N SER A 24 -4.17 3.89 11.88
CA SER A 24 -3.58 2.93 12.80
C SER A 24 -2.08 2.84 12.46
N PRO A 25 -1.15 2.82 13.44
CA PRO A 25 0.29 2.81 13.15
C PRO A 25 0.69 1.75 12.12
N GLN A 26 0.01 0.61 12.17
CA GLN A 26 0.12 -0.47 11.19
C GLN A 26 -0.18 -0.03 9.75
N ARG A 27 -1.21 0.79 9.50
CA ARG A 27 -1.57 1.26 8.15
C ARG A 27 -0.53 2.22 7.56
N ILE A 28 0.07 3.08 8.39
CA ILE A 28 1.16 3.98 7.97
C ILE A 28 2.39 3.14 7.60
N VAL A 29 2.74 2.17 8.45
CA VAL A 29 3.86 1.25 8.20
C VAL A 29 3.62 0.44 6.92
N LYS A 30 2.40 -0.04 6.67
CA LYS A 30 2.06 -0.77 5.44
C LYS A 30 2.07 0.14 4.19
N ALA A 31 1.64 1.40 4.28
CA ALA A 31 1.75 2.35 3.18
C ALA A 31 3.22 2.64 2.83
N ALA A 32 4.08 2.81 3.84
CA ALA A 32 5.52 2.97 3.65
C ALA A 32 6.16 1.71 3.06
N SER A 33 5.78 0.51 3.53
CA SER A 33 6.22 -0.77 2.95
C SER A 33 5.84 -0.90 1.48
N LEU A 34 4.59 -0.60 1.12
CA LEU A 34 4.12 -0.63 -0.28
C LEU A 34 4.97 0.30 -1.15
N ARG A 35 5.18 1.54 -0.70
CA ARG A 35 5.98 2.52 -1.44
C ARG A 35 7.43 2.05 -1.61
N LYS A 36 8.05 1.55 -0.55
CA LYS A 36 9.42 1.03 -0.57
C LYS A 36 9.56 -0.16 -1.54
N TYR A 37 8.59 -1.08 -1.54
CA TYR A 37 8.57 -2.21 -2.47
C TYR A 37 8.58 -1.75 -3.94
N PHE A 38 7.72 -0.79 -4.30
CA PHE A 38 7.66 -0.26 -5.66
C PHE A 38 8.91 0.54 -6.04
N GLN A 39 9.51 1.28 -5.10
CA GLN A 39 10.78 1.98 -5.33
C GLN A 39 11.94 1.01 -5.60
N CYS A 40 12.06 -0.06 -4.80
CA CYS A 40 13.08 -1.08 -5.02
C CYS A 40 12.85 -1.83 -6.34
N ALA A 41 11.59 -2.10 -6.70
CA ALA A 41 11.26 -2.75 -7.96
C ALA A 41 11.60 -1.85 -9.16
N GLN A 42 11.29 -0.56 -9.08
CA GLN A 42 11.64 0.41 -10.11
C GLN A 42 13.16 0.48 -10.30
N ALA A 43 13.93 0.69 -9.22
CA ALA A 43 15.38 0.74 -9.28
C ALA A 43 15.98 -0.53 -9.91
N ARG A 44 15.48 -1.71 -9.51
CA ARG A 44 15.93 -2.98 -10.10
C ARG A 44 15.60 -3.09 -11.58
N ILE A 45 14.44 -2.60 -12.03
CA ILE A 45 14.08 -2.61 -13.44
C ILE A 45 14.96 -1.63 -14.23
N ASP A 46 15.22 -0.45 -13.69
CA ASP A 46 16.16 0.51 -14.28
C ASP A 46 17.57 -0.09 -14.43
N GLU A 47 18.06 -0.80 -13.40
CA GLU A 47 19.33 -1.54 -13.47
C GLU A 47 19.32 -2.61 -14.57
N LEU A 48 18.26 -3.42 -14.66
CA LEU A 48 18.13 -4.45 -15.70
C LEU A 48 18.06 -3.83 -17.11
N ILE A 49 17.36 -2.71 -17.27
CA ILE A 49 17.30 -1.98 -18.55
C ILE A 49 18.67 -1.39 -18.90
N ALA A 50 19.41 -0.87 -17.91
CA ALA A 50 20.76 -0.34 -18.10
C ALA A 50 21.76 -1.44 -18.47
N ASP A 51 21.59 -2.65 -17.92
CA ASP A 51 22.36 -3.86 -18.27
C ASP A 51 22.00 -4.41 -19.66
N GLY A 52 20.99 -3.83 -20.32
CA GLY A 52 20.57 -4.23 -21.67
C GLY A 52 19.53 -5.35 -21.70
N GLN A 53 19.01 -5.77 -20.54
CA GLN A 53 17.95 -6.76 -20.46
C GLN A 53 16.61 -6.16 -20.91
N ARG A 54 16.05 -6.68 -22.01
CA ARG A 54 14.81 -6.19 -22.63
C ARG A 54 13.60 -7.10 -22.48
N GLU A 55 13.81 -8.34 -22.03
CA GLU A 55 12.76 -9.35 -21.85
C GLU A 55 12.84 -9.93 -20.43
N GLY A 56 11.71 -10.43 -19.91
CA GLY A 56 11.67 -11.05 -18.58
C GLY A 56 11.78 -10.06 -17.42
N LEU A 57 11.45 -8.79 -17.65
CA LEU A 57 11.50 -7.79 -16.59
C LEU A 57 10.42 -8.08 -15.52
N PRO A 58 10.77 -8.01 -14.23
CA PRO A 58 9.81 -8.23 -13.16
C PRO A 58 8.73 -7.15 -13.18
N CYS A 59 7.45 -7.54 -13.18
CA CYS A 59 6.34 -6.59 -13.08
C CYS A 59 5.87 -6.48 -11.61
N PRO A 60 6.22 -5.41 -10.88
CA PRO A 60 5.76 -5.23 -9.52
C PRO A 60 4.24 -5.03 -9.49
N SER A 61 3.56 -5.75 -8.60
CA SER A 61 2.13 -5.61 -8.40
C SER A 61 1.79 -5.48 -6.92
N VAL A 62 0.69 -4.78 -6.64
CA VAL A 62 0.17 -4.66 -5.27
C VAL A 62 -0.18 -6.03 -4.68
N ALA A 63 -0.58 -6.99 -5.54
CA ALA A 63 -0.85 -8.36 -5.14
C ALA A 63 0.43 -9.11 -4.72
N ASP A 64 1.53 -8.93 -5.45
CA ASP A 64 2.83 -9.52 -5.10
C ASP A 64 3.36 -8.94 -3.78
N TRP A 65 3.27 -7.62 -3.60
CA TRP A 65 3.56 -6.98 -2.33
C TRP A 65 2.70 -7.53 -1.18
N ALA A 66 1.38 -7.65 -1.39
CA ALA A 66 0.47 -8.19 -0.38
C ALA A 66 0.84 -9.63 0.00
N ARG A 67 1.23 -10.46 -0.97
CA ARG A 67 1.71 -11.83 -0.74
C ARG A 67 3.00 -11.84 0.09
N LYS A 68 3.98 -10.96 -0.21
CA LYS A 68 5.23 -10.84 0.57
C LYS A 68 5.01 -10.39 2.00
N GLU A 69 4.04 -9.50 2.22
CA GLU A 69 3.70 -9.01 3.55
C GLU A 69 2.82 -9.98 4.35
N GLY A 70 2.48 -11.15 3.80
CA GLY A 70 1.58 -12.12 4.43
C GLY A 70 0.14 -11.62 4.53
N LEU A 71 -0.26 -10.70 3.66
CA LEU A 71 -1.56 -10.05 3.67
C LEU A 71 -2.54 -10.76 2.73
N ASN A 72 -3.81 -10.76 3.13
CA ASN A 72 -4.88 -11.24 2.28
C ASN A 72 -5.02 -10.33 1.04
N ARG A 73 -5.36 -10.90 -0.13
CA ARG A 73 -5.48 -10.18 -1.41
C ARG A 73 -6.44 -8.98 -1.34
N SER A 74 -7.44 -9.03 -0.45
CA SER A 74 -8.41 -7.95 -0.24
C SER A 74 -7.97 -6.87 0.76
N ALA A 75 -6.88 -7.09 1.52
CA ALA A 75 -6.39 -6.15 2.52
C ALA A 75 -6.03 -4.75 1.96
N PRO A 76 -5.35 -4.63 0.79
CA PRO A 76 -5.02 -3.33 0.21
C PRO A 76 -6.27 -2.51 -0.11
N TYR A 77 -7.31 -3.16 -0.62
CA TYR A 77 -8.58 -2.52 -0.98
C TYR A 77 -9.36 -2.04 0.24
N ARG A 78 -9.25 -2.75 1.38
CA ARG A 78 -9.83 -2.28 2.66
C ARG A 78 -9.12 -1.04 3.19
N TRP A 79 -7.83 -0.90 2.92
CA TRP A 79 -7.01 0.21 3.40
C TRP A 79 -6.97 1.40 2.44
N ALA A 80 -7.43 1.25 1.20
CA ALA A 80 -7.56 2.33 0.22
C ALA A 80 -8.39 3.53 0.74
N LYS A 81 -9.24 3.33 1.76
CA LYS A 81 -9.97 4.42 2.44
C LYS A 81 -9.07 5.34 3.28
N SER A 82 -7.81 4.96 3.54
CA SER A 82 -6.83 5.75 4.29
C SER A 82 -6.04 6.63 3.34
N HIS A 83 -5.96 7.94 3.62
CA HIS A 83 -5.27 8.91 2.76
C HIS A 83 -3.83 8.49 2.42
N ASP A 84 -3.01 8.10 3.41
CA ASP A 84 -1.63 7.67 3.19
C ASP A 84 -1.50 6.42 2.31
N PHE A 85 -2.41 5.45 2.49
CA PHE A 85 -2.38 4.21 1.72
C PHE A 85 -2.92 4.43 0.31
N SER A 86 -3.90 5.32 0.14
CA SER A 86 -4.36 5.77 -1.18
C SER A 86 -3.23 6.41 -1.97
N ALA A 87 -2.48 7.33 -1.36
CA ALA A 87 -1.31 7.94 -2.00
C ALA A 87 -0.24 6.90 -2.39
N ALA A 88 0.00 5.90 -1.54
CA ALA A 88 0.92 4.80 -1.86
C ALA A 88 0.39 3.90 -3.00
N LEU A 89 -0.92 3.65 -3.07
CA LEU A 89 -1.55 2.94 -4.19
C LEU A 89 -1.49 3.73 -5.49
N GLU A 90 -1.71 5.04 -5.44
CA GLU A 90 -1.57 5.91 -6.61
C GLU A 90 -0.12 5.92 -7.12
N PHE A 91 0.85 5.99 -6.21
CA PHE A 91 2.26 5.84 -6.55
C PHE A 91 2.54 4.49 -7.23
N ALA A 92 2.07 3.39 -6.65
CA ALA A 92 2.21 2.05 -7.23
C ALA A 92 1.61 1.97 -8.65
N ARG A 93 0.40 2.51 -8.86
CA ARG A 93 -0.24 2.57 -10.17
C ARG A 93 0.54 3.43 -11.16
N LYS A 94 1.10 4.55 -10.69
CA LYS A 94 1.93 5.43 -11.53
C LYS A 94 3.18 4.69 -11.99
N VAL A 95 3.90 4.00 -11.09
CA VAL A 95 5.07 3.19 -11.43
C VAL A 95 4.70 2.10 -12.44
N GLN A 96 3.57 1.40 -12.25
CA GLN A 96 3.12 0.39 -13.21
C GLN A 96 2.83 0.99 -14.59
N ARG A 97 2.18 2.16 -14.66
CA ARG A 97 1.96 2.86 -15.93
C ARG A 97 3.26 3.28 -16.59
N ASP A 98 4.16 3.89 -15.82
CA ASP A 98 5.46 4.35 -16.31
C ASP A 98 6.27 3.18 -16.89
N LEU A 99 6.31 2.06 -16.16
CA LEU A 99 6.92 0.81 -16.64
C LEU A 99 6.24 0.29 -17.92
N ASN A 100 4.91 0.34 -18.01
CA ASN A 100 4.18 -0.08 -19.20
C ASN A 100 4.41 0.86 -20.40
N GLU A 101 4.47 2.17 -20.19
CA GLU A 101 4.81 3.14 -21.24
C GLU A 101 6.26 2.97 -21.70
N LEU A 102 7.17 2.70 -20.76
CA LEU A 102 8.56 2.38 -21.05
C LEU A 102 8.68 1.05 -21.81
N ALA A 103 7.83 0.07 -21.48
CA ALA A 103 7.66 -1.17 -22.25
C ALA A 103 7.32 -0.89 -23.70
N LEU A 104 6.24 -0.13 -23.91
CA LEU A 104 5.71 0.16 -25.24
C LEU A 104 6.72 0.97 -26.07
N ARG A 105 7.40 1.95 -25.45
CA ARG A 105 8.40 2.79 -26.14
C ARG A 105 9.68 2.05 -26.50
N LYS A 106 10.19 1.18 -25.62
CA LYS A 106 11.45 0.46 -25.82
C LYS A 106 11.27 -0.97 -26.35
N GLY A 107 10.03 -1.39 -26.62
CA GLY A 107 9.69 -2.75 -27.03
C GLY A 107 10.01 -3.80 -25.96
N LEU A 108 9.99 -3.43 -24.67
CA LEU A 108 10.33 -4.36 -23.59
C LEU A 108 9.17 -5.33 -23.36
N LYS A 109 9.47 -6.61 -23.28
CA LYS A 109 8.50 -7.62 -22.84
C LYS A 109 8.66 -7.82 -21.34
N PHE A 110 7.79 -7.19 -20.56
CA PHE A 110 7.60 -7.58 -19.17
C PHE A 110 7.00 -8.98 -19.14
N THR A 111 7.50 -9.85 -18.27
CA THR A 111 6.83 -11.13 -17.97
C THR A 111 5.59 -10.84 -17.13
N LEU A 112 4.57 -10.27 -17.75
CA LEU A 112 3.22 -10.36 -17.24
C LEU A 112 2.71 -11.71 -17.72
N MET A 113 2.80 -12.71 -16.83
CA MET A 113 1.94 -13.87 -16.99
C MET A 113 0.50 -13.37 -16.92
N ASP A 114 -0.15 -13.42 -18.07
CA ASP A 114 -1.54 -13.80 -18.27
C ASP A 114 -2.53 -13.25 -17.22
N GLN A 115 -3.24 -12.19 -17.60
CA GLN A 115 -4.51 -11.85 -16.98
C GLN A 115 -5.55 -12.91 -17.36
N PRO A 116 -6.27 -13.45 -16.38
CA PRO A 116 -7.72 -13.53 -16.46
C PRO A 116 -8.38 -12.37 -15.71
#